data_AF-A0A6P4IQL1-F1
#
_entry.id   AF-A0A6P4IQL1-F1
#
_cell.length_a   1.000
_cell.length_b   1.000
_cell.length_c   1.000
_cell.angle_alpha   90.00
_cell.angle_beta   90.00
_cell.angle_gamma   90.00
#
_symmetry.space_group_name_H-M   'P 1'
#
loop_
_entity.id
_entity.type
_entity.pdbx_description
1 polymer ?
#
loop_
_entity_poly.entity_id
_entity_poly.type
_entity_poly.pdbx_seq_one_letter_code
_entity_poly.pdbx_strand_id
1 'polypeptide(L)'
;MLGRGQKLLLGIAILILVDVVWVSSSELTKFLYNEAKFDKPFFCTYFKTSMFSIYLLVIGILAPWKESCERQNGNYAMMEQNADDENYYSNQAVLGDPTYVPIRSPHLVTTPNGNGSTNSLSGSESDDSSVRSVRFSKMAEVREMSAHEATDALMARLSYAASLRIRRQKTHHKTAKTALLFCLLWFVANYFFQLALEMDEAAMITLVSSSSSFFIICLAAVFPSATGDKLTITKVIAVAMNIGGVVAITMNDLHDTKMTRGVLLALFSAFFYAAYLVFVKRKSDTEEKVDIPLFFGFVGLWNLLLLWPIFFILHITKIETFELPSQGQFALLFLNGLIGTVLAEALWLWGCFLTSSLIGTLAMSLQIPLAILFDVLLKNKPYSPMFYMGSIPIFIALVFVSLLMRNDDSDPLMKLFRVIYRKVCRCHKPSIVRVNDEEQQESLISNSD
;
A
#
# COMPACT_ATOMS: atom_id res chain seq x y z
N MET A 1 9.29 -16.52 16.22
CA MET A 1 8.40 -15.34 16.18
C MET A 1 9.17 -14.15 16.77
N LEU A 2 9.44 -13.08 16.00
CA LEU A 2 10.07 -11.87 16.56
C LEU A 2 9.11 -11.20 17.55
N GLY A 3 9.62 -10.76 18.70
CA GLY A 3 8.85 -9.97 19.67
C GLY A 3 8.43 -8.61 19.09
N ARG A 4 7.32 -8.02 19.57
CA ARG A 4 6.78 -6.73 19.08
C ARG A 4 7.84 -5.62 19.06
N GLY A 5 8.66 -5.52 20.11
CA GLY A 5 9.77 -4.56 20.18
C GLY A 5 10.90 -4.82 19.17
N GLN A 6 11.22 -6.09 18.89
CA GLN A 6 12.22 -6.46 17.88
C GLN A 6 11.72 -6.14 16.46
N LYS A 7 10.43 -6.36 16.18
CA LYS A 7 9.79 -5.98 14.91
C LYS A 7 9.83 -4.47 14.69
N LEU A 8 9.52 -3.69 15.72
CA LEU A 8 9.56 -2.23 15.67
C LEU A 8 11.00 -1.73 15.45
N LEU A 9 11.98 -2.26 16.19
CA LEU A 9 13.39 -1.88 16.03
C LEU A 9 13.91 -2.25 14.63
N LEU A 10 13.57 -3.43 14.13
CA LEU A 10 13.90 -3.85 12.77
C LEU A 10 13.26 -2.91 11.73
N GLY A 11 11.97 -2.57 11.88
CA GLY A 11 11.30 -1.66 10.96
C GLY A 11 11.90 -0.25 10.96
N ILE A 12 12.25 0.30 12.13
CA ILE A 12 12.97 1.60 12.21
C ILE A 12 14.34 1.51 11.54
N ALA A 13 15.10 0.43 11.77
CA ALA A 13 16.41 0.25 11.14
C ALA A 13 16.29 0.20 9.60
N ILE A 14 15.26 -0.48 9.08
CA ILE A 14 14.96 -0.53 7.64
C ILE A 14 14.59 0.86 7.12
N LEU A 15 13.76 1.63 7.83
CA LEU A 15 13.38 2.98 7.39
C LEU A 15 14.58 3.94 7.33
N ILE A 16 15.48 3.89 8.33
CA ILE A 16 16.71 4.70 8.30
C ILE A 16 17.61 4.29 7.12
N LEU A 17 17.72 2.99 6.84
CA LEU A 17 18.47 2.49 5.68
C LEU A 17 17.88 3.02 4.37
N VAL A 18 16.55 3.03 4.25
CA VAL A 18 15.84 3.58 3.09
C VAL A 18 16.15 5.06 2.90
N ASP A 19 16.13 5.87 3.95
CA ASP A 19 16.43 7.30 3.84
C ASP A 19 17.86 7.55 3.36
N VAL A 20 18.83 6.77 3.87
CA VAL A 20 20.22 6.84 3.38
C VAL A 20 20.30 6.45 1.91
N VAL A 21 19.58 5.42 1.48
CA VAL A 21 19.53 4.99 0.07
C VAL A 21 18.92 6.07 -0.82
N TRP A 22 17.82 6.72 -0.40
CA TRP A 22 17.19 7.78 -1.18
C TRP A 22 18.06 9.03 -1.28
N VAL A 23 18.70 9.45 -0.20
CA VAL A 23 19.67 10.57 -0.22
C VAL A 23 20.87 10.23 -1.10
N SER A 24 21.41 9.01 -0.98
CA SER A 24 22.51 8.56 -1.85
C SER A 24 22.09 8.47 -3.33
N SER A 25 20.84 8.09 -3.59
CA SER A 25 20.26 8.00 -4.94
C SER A 25 20.09 9.37 -5.60
N SER A 26 19.63 10.39 -4.86
CA SER A 26 19.52 11.76 -5.37
C SER A 26 20.89 12.35 -5.67
N GLU A 27 21.87 12.07 -4.82
CA GLU A 27 23.27 12.46 -5.01
C GLU A 27 23.95 11.74 -6.17
N LEU A 28 23.72 10.44 -6.33
CA LEU A 28 24.19 9.69 -7.49
C LEU A 28 23.58 10.22 -8.80
N THR A 29 22.34 10.72 -8.76
CA THR A 29 21.70 11.36 -9.93
C THR A 29 22.40 12.66 -10.29
N LYS A 30 22.85 13.43 -9.29
CA LYS A 30 23.63 14.66 -9.52
C LYS A 30 25.02 14.39 -10.05
N PHE A 31 25.68 13.36 -9.52
CA PHE A 31 26.94 12.89 -10.06
C PHE A 31 26.80 12.51 -11.55
N LEU A 32 25.71 11.84 -11.90
CA LEU A 32 25.40 11.48 -13.30
C LEU A 32 25.23 12.73 -14.18
N TYR A 33 24.58 13.79 -13.67
CA TYR A 33 24.38 15.04 -14.41
C TYR A 33 25.68 15.85 -14.56
N ASN A 34 26.44 16.02 -13.47
CA ASN A 34 27.60 16.91 -13.44
C ASN A 34 28.87 16.27 -13.97
N GLU A 35 29.22 15.06 -13.50
CA GLU A 35 30.50 14.42 -13.82
C GLU A 35 30.40 13.54 -15.07
N ALA A 36 29.33 12.76 -15.17
CA ALA A 36 29.10 11.92 -16.33
C ALA A 36 28.45 12.67 -17.51
N LYS A 37 28.08 13.95 -17.34
CA LYS A 37 27.49 14.83 -18.37
C LYS A 37 26.28 14.22 -19.10
N PHE A 38 25.40 13.55 -18.35
CA PHE A 38 24.16 12.99 -18.89
C PHE A 38 22.95 13.77 -18.36
N ASP A 39 22.78 14.99 -18.87
CA ASP A 39 21.75 15.98 -18.50
C ASP A 39 20.38 15.69 -19.13
N LYS A 40 19.88 14.45 -18.97
CA LYS A 40 18.60 13.99 -19.55
C LYS A 40 17.60 13.61 -18.46
N PRO A 41 16.97 14.61 -17.79
CA PRO A 41 16.07 14.35 -16.67
C PRO A 41 14.84 13.53 -17.07
N PHE A 42 14.26 13.74 -18.25
CA PHE A 42 13.13 12.92 -18.72
C PHE A 42 13.55 11.45 -18.89
N PHE A 43 14.69 11.20 -19.53
CA PHE A 43 15.21 9.83 -19.70
C PHE A 43 15.45 9.14 -18.35
N CYS A 44 16.08 9.85 -17.41
CA CYS A 44 16.30 9.33 -16.05
C CYS A 44 14.97 9.02 -15.33
N THR A 45 13.98 9.91 -15.42
CA THR A 45 12.64 9.71 -14.84
C THR A 45 11.98 8.47 -15.41
N TYR A 46 11.96 8.39 -16.74
CA TYR A 46 11.32 7.31 -17.50
C TYR A 46 11.95 5.97 -17.19
N PHE A 47 13.27 5.90 -17.17
CA PHE A 47 13.99 4.67 -16.89
C PHE A 47 13.75 4.20 -15.45
N LYS A 48 13.90 5.09 -14.46
CA LYS A 48 13.67 4.77 -13.04
C LYS A 48 12.24 4.32 -12.76
N THR A 49 11.25 5.00 -13.33
CA THR A 49 9.83 4.67 -13.14
C THR A 49 9.45 3.37 -13.85
N SER A 50 10.01 3.12 -15.03
CA SER A 50 9.80 1.86 -15.76
C SER A 50 10.29 0.64 -14.98
N MET A 51 11.34 0.79 -14.15
CA MET A 51 11.88 -0.31 -13.34
C MET A 51 10.87 -0.87 -12.33
N PHE A 52 9.81 -0.13 -11.96
CA PHE A 52 8.75 -0.70 -11.13
C PHE A 52 8.02 -1.87 -11.81
N SER A 53 8.06 -1.98 -13.15
CA SER A 53 7.51 -3.15 -13.87
C SER A 53 8.17 -4.47 -13.46
N ILE A 54 9.38 -4.43 -12.87
CA ILE A 54 10.04 -5.60 -12.28
C ILE A 54 9.16 -6.24 -11.21
N TYR A 55 8.35 -5.49 -10.45
CA TYR A 55 7.42 -6.09 -9.48
C TYR A 55 6.43 -7.04 -10.15
N LEU A 56 5.93 -6.73 -11.35
CA LEU A 56 5.05 -7.63 -12.09
C LEU A 56 5.79 -8.86 -12.59
N LEU A 57 7.05 -8.70 -13.03
CA LEU A 57 7.87 -9.85 -13.42
C LEU A 57 8.15 -10.77 -12.23
N VAL A 58 8.51 -10.19 -11.09
CA VAL A 58 8.77 -10.92 -9.84
C VAL A 58 7.51 -11.65 -9.39
N ILE A 59 6.35 -10.98 -9.34
CA ILE A 59 5.08 -11.62 -8.96
C ILE A 59 4.66 -12.66 -10.00
N GLY A 60 4.76 -12.34 -11.28
CA GLY A 60 4.35 -13.20 -12.40
C GLY A 60 5.21 -14.45 -12.56
N ILE A 61 6.49 -14.40 -12.18
CA ILE A 61 7.42 -15.55 -12.25
C ILE A 61 7.44 -16.32 -10.93
N LEU A 62 7.45 -15.64 -9.77
CA LEU A 62 7.57 -16.30 -8.47
C LEU A 62 6.25 -16.91 -7.97
N ALA A 63 5.09 -16.30 -8.26
CA ALA A 63 3.82 -16.85 -7.79
C ALA A 63 3.51 -18.23 -8.40
N PRO A 64 3.65 -18.45 -9.72
CA PRO A 64 3.48 -19.78 -10.32
C PRO A 64 4.52 -20.78 -9.84
N TRP A 65 5.76 -20.33 -9.60
CA TRP A 65 6.84 -21.20 -9.11
C TRP A 65 6.58 -21.68 -7.67
N LYS A 66 6.13 -20.78 -6.79
CA LYS A 66 5.77 -21.12 -5.41
C LYS A 66 4.58 -22.09 -5.36
N GLU A 67 3.53 -21.83 -6.13
CA GLU A 67 2.38 -22.73 -6.23
C GLU A 67 2.78 -24.11 -6.81
N SER A 68 3.73 -24.15 -7.74
CA SER A 68 4.27 -25.41 -8.29
C SER A 68 5.11 -26.20 -7.27
N CYS A 69 5.91 -25.54 -6.43
CA CYS A 69 6.69 -26.20 -5.38
C CYS A 69 5.84 -26.65 -4.19
N GLU A 70 4.86 -25.88 -3.75
CA GLU A 70 3.94 -26.29 -2.66
C GLU A 70 3.08 -27.50 -3.09
N ARG A 71 2.71 -27.57 -4.37
CA ARG A 71 1.98 -28.71 -4.98
C ARG A 71 2.78 -30.02 -4.98
N GLN A 72 4.11 -29.97 -4.83
CA GLN A 72 4.98 -31.15 -4.75
C GLN A 72 5.13 -31.69 -3.30
N ASN A 73 4.88 -30.86 -2.28
CA ASN A 73 5.11 -31.22 -0.86
C ASN A 73 3.82 -31.49 -0.04
N GLY A 74 2.63 -31.33 -0.63
CA GLY A 74 1.35 -31.59 0.04
C GLY A 74 0.71 -32.92 -0.38
N ASN A 75 0.51 -33.85 0.57
CA ASN A 75 -0.27 -35.09 0.40
C ASN A 75 -1.79 -34.87 0.18
N TYR A 76 -2.22 -33.65 -0.13
CA TYR A 76 -3.59 -33.32 -0.47
C TYR A 76 -3.64 -32.89 -1.94
N ALA A 77 -3.90 -33.87 -2.81
CA ALA A 77 -4.24 -33.57 -4.19
C ALA A 77 -5.61 -32.86 -4.20
N MET A 78 -5.61 -31.53 -4.38
CA MET A 78 -6.79 -30.84 -4.89
C MET A 78 -7.10 -31.43 -6.26
N MET A 79 -8.33 -31.92 -6.47
CA MET A 79 -8.80 -32.45 -7.76
C MET A 79 -8.47 -31.44 -8.86
N GLU A 80 -7.69 -31.88 -9.84
CA GLU A 80 -7.28 -31.08 -10.98
C GLU A 80 -8.47 -30.89 -11.93
N GLN A 81 -9.18 -29.77 -11.79
CA GLN A 81 -10.31 -29.38 -12.67
C GLN A 81 -9.87 -28.79 -14.02
N ASN A 82 -8.57 -28.81 -14.35
CA ASN A 82 -8.10 -28.31 -15.65
C ASN A 82 -8.67 -29.12 -16.84
N ALA A 83 -9.29 -30.30 -16.59
CA ALA A 83 -10.00 -31.08 -17.60
C ALA A 83 -11.49 -30.68 -17.78
N ASP A 84 -12.06 -29.89 -16.87
CA ASP A 84 -13.48 -29.50 -16.91
C ASP A 84 -13.71 -28.14 -17.61
N ASP A 85 -12.70 -27.27 -17.67
CA ASP A 85 -12.83 -25.91 -18.21
C ASP A 85 -12.98 -25.88 -19.75
N GLU A 86 -12.35 -26.82 -20.48
CA GLU A 86 -12.54 -26.97 -21.94
C GLU A 86 -13.91 -27.60 -22.30
N ASN A 87 -14.55 -28.28 -21.35
CA ASN A 87 -15.85 -28.92 -21.55
C ASN A 87 -17.05 -28.00 -21.26
N TYR A 88 -16.84 -26.84 -20.64
CA TYR A 88 -17.92 -25.95 -20.21
C TYR A 88 -18.55 -25.13 -21.35
N TYR A 89 -17.77 -24.79 -22.39
CA TYR A 89 -18.29 -24.12 -23.59
C TYR A 89 -18.82 -25.09 -24.65
N SER A 90 -18.43 -26.37 -24.58
CA SER A 90 -18.75 -27.39 -25.58
C SER A 90 -19.93 -28.29 -25.20
N ASN A 91 -20.24 -28.43 -23.90
CA ASN A 91 -21.43 -29.17 -23.47
C ASN A 91 -22.59 -28.23 -23.13
N GLN A 92 -23.67 -28.34 -23.91
CA GLN A 92 -25.00 -27.97 -23.43
C GLN A 92 -25.21 -28.62 -22.07
N ALA A 93 -25.45 -27.80 -21.04
CA ALA A 93 -25.75 -28.27 -19.69
C ALA A 93 -27.05 -29.10 -19.72
N VAL A 94 -26.93 -30.40 -19.92
CA VAL A 94 -28.01 -31.34 -19.65
C VAL A 94 -28.10 -31.44 -18.13
N LEU A 95 -29.02 -30.68 -17.56
CA LEU A 95 -29.43 -30.80 -16.17
C LEU A 95 -29.72 -32.28 -15.88
N GLY A 96 -28.99 -32.89 -14.95
CA GLY A 96 -29.32 -34.21 -14.44
C GLY A 96 -30.71 -34.18 -13.78
N ASP A 97 -31.48 -35.26 -13.96
CA ASP A 97 -32.84 -35.35 -13.41
C ASP A 97 -32.83 -35.10 -11.89
N PRO A 98 -33.68 -34.19 -11.37
CA PRO A 98 -33.70 -33.84 -9.96
C PRO A 98 -34.19 -35.04 -9.14
N THR A 99 -33.26 -35.77 -8.53
CA THR A 99 -33.56 -36.92 -7.69
C THR A 99 -33.59 -36.46 -6.23
N TYR A 100 -34.78 -36.43 -5.64
CA TYR A 100 -34.97 -36.12 -4.22
C TYR A 100 -34.47 -37.28 -3.35
N VAL A 101 -33.50 -37.01 -2.47
CA VAL A 101 -33.01 -37.98 -1.48
C VAL A 101 -33.51 -37.55 -0.10
N PRO A 102 -34.50 -38.25 0.49
CA PRO A 102 -35.01 -37.91 1.82
C PRO A 102 -33.95 -38.18 2.89
N ILE A 103 -33.66 -37.18 3.73
CA ILE A 103 -32.81 -37.32 4.90
C ILE A 103 -33.62 -38.05 5.98
N ARG A 104 -33.26 -39.30 6.28
CA ARG A 104 -33.83 -40.02 7.42
C ARG A 104 -33.14 -39.53 8.69
N SER A 105 -33.86 -38.76 9.51
CA SER A 105 -33.43 -38.38 10.85
C SER A 105 -33.55 -39.59 11.81
N PRO A 106 -32.48 -40.02 12.50
CA PRO A 106 -32.57 -41.09 13.49
C PRO A 106 -33.18 -40.50 14.78
N HIS A 107 -34.50 -40.58 14.94
CA HIS A 107 -35.09 -40.26 16.23
C HIS A 107 -34.94 -41.47 17.15
N LEU A 108 -34.03 -41.31 18.13
CA LEU A 108 -33.86 -42.18 19.29
C LEU A 108 -35.22 -42.39 19.98
N VAL A 109 -35.60 -43.65 20.20
CA VAL A 109 -36.50 -44.02 21.30
C VAL A 109 -35.79 -45.13 22.09
N THR A 110 -35.18 -44.72 23.20
CA THR A 110 -34.70 -45.61 24.24
C THR A 110 -35.90 -46.14 25.03
N THR A 111 -36.04 -47.47 25.10
CA THR A 111 -36.84 -48.13 26.14
C THR A 111 -35.93 -49.05 26.96
N PRO A 112 -35.87 -48.93 28.29
CA PRO A 112 -35.20 -49.89 29.14
C PRO A 112 -36.12 -51.12 29.32
N ASN A 113 -35.52 -52.30 29.32
CA ASN A 113 -36.07 -53.64 29.56
C ASN A 113 -36.62 -54.42 28.35
N GLY A 114 -35.86 -55.48 28.03
CA GLY A 114 -36.39 -56.84 28.11
C GLY A 114 -37.03 -57.44 26.85
N ASN A 115 -36.24 -58.27 26.17
CA ASN A 115 -36.61 -59.50 25.46
C ASN A 115 -37.61 -59.46 24.28
N GLY A 116 -37.14 -60.00 23.15
CA GLY A 116 -37.84 -61.10 22.46
C GLY A 116 -39.06 -60.76 21.59
N SER A 117 -38.79 -60.54 20.30
CA SER A 117 -39.49 -61.07 19.12
C SER A 117 -41.03 -61.15 19.04
N THR A 118 -41.50 -60.72 17.86
CA THR A 118 -42.64 -61.18 17.03
C THR A 118 -43.91 -60.32 16.96
N ASN A 119 -44.10 -59.79 15.74
CA ASN A 119 -45.32 -59.48 15.00
C ASN A 119 -46.68 -59.58 15.73
N SER A 120 -47.43 -58.48 15.68
CA SER A 120 -48.79 -58.54 15.17
C SER A 120 -49.12 -57.26 14.40
N LEU A 121 -49.39 -57.44 13.11
CA LEU A 121 -50.08 -56.46 12.29
C LEU A 121 -51.47 -56.21 12.92
N SER A 122 -51.82 -54.94 13.11
CA SER A 122 -53.22 -54.52 13.20
C SER A 122 -53.45 -53.53 12.06
N GLY A 123 -54.14 -54.03 11.04
CA GLY A 123 -54.61 -53.22 9.93
C GLY A 123 -55.71 -52.28 10.39
N SER A 124 -55.48 -51.00 10.17
CA SER A 124 -56.55 -50.09 9.78
C SER A 124 -56.08 -49.42 8.50
N GLU A 125 -56.85 -49.67 7.44
CA GLU A 125 -56.63 -49.12 6.11
C GLU A 125 -56.76 -47.60 6.20
N SER A 126 -55.64 -46.91 6.05
CA SER A 126 -55.57 -45.53 5.62
C SER A 126 -54.20 -45.34 5.00
N ASP A 127 -54.22 -45.28 3.67
CA ASP A 127 -53.09 -45.03 2.79
C ASP A 127 -52.24 -43.85 3.26
N ASP A 128 -51.03 -44.10 3.76
CA ASP A 128 -49.98 -43.07 3.77
C ASP A 128 -48.56 -43.64 3.67
N SER A 129 -48.39 -44.69 2.85
CA SER A 129 -47.07 -45.11 2.35
C SER A 129 -46.77 -44.57 0.96
N SER A 130 -47.47 -43.50 0.54
CA SER A 130 -47.00 -42.71 -0.59
C SER A 130 -45.77 -41.95 -0.13
N VAL A 131 -44.58 -42.44 -0.52
CA VAL A 131 -43.40 -41.58 -0.57
C VAL A 131 -43.86 -40.32 -1.28
N ARG A 132 -43.94 -39.17 -0.58
CA ARG A 132 -44.31 -37.87 -1.16
C ARG A 132 -43.33 -37.58 -2.29
N SER A 133 -43.64 -38.08 -3.47
CA SER A 133 -42.85 -37.87 -4.67
C SER A 133 -43.35 -36.54 -5.24
N VAL A 134 -42.58 -35.50 -4.99
CA VAL A 134 -42.82 -34.21 -5.61
C VAL A 134 -42.43 -34.37 -7.09
N ARG A 135 -43.43 -34.57 -7.95
CA ARG A 135 -43.22 -34.65 -9.40
C ARG A 135 -43.08 -33.22 -9.93
N PHE A 136 -41.86 -32.79 -10.20
CA PHE A 136 -41.63 -31.52 -10.86
C PHE A 136 -42.20 -31.57 -12.29
N SER A 137 -42.92 -30.52 -12.69
CA SER A 137 -43.29 -30.30 -14.09
C SER A 137 -42.01 -30.27 -14.93
N LYS A 138 -41.97 -31.05 -16.03
CA LYS A 138 -40.84 -31.02 -16.99
C LYS A 138 -40.85 -29.78 -17.90
N MET A 139 -41.80 -28.87 -17.70
CA MET A 139 -41.86 -27.62 -18.46
C MET A 139 -40.77 -26.66 -17.95
N ALA A 140 -39.63 -26.64 -18.64
CA ALA A 140 -38.59 -25.66 -18.43
C ALA A 140 -38.90 -24.41 -19.26
N GLU A 141 -39.29 -23.31 -18.62
CA GLU A 141 -39.42 -22.02 -19.28
C GLU A 141 -38.04 -21.38 -19.41
N VAL A 142 -37.56 -21.20 -20.64
CA VAL A 142 -36.31 -20.48 -20.92
C VAL A 142 -36.63 -18.99 -20.91
N ARG A 143 -36.37 -18.32 -19.78
CA ARG A 143 -36.43 -16.86 -19.69
C ARG A 143 -35.07 -16.28 -19.96
N GLU A 144 -34.99 -15.34 -20.91
CA GLU A 144 -33.79 -14.56 -21.16
C GLU A 144 -33.56 -13.63 -19.97
N MET A 145 -32.51 -13.91 -19.20
CA MET A 145 -32.08 -13.10 -18.06
C MET A 145 -31.40 -11.83 -18.54
N SER A 146 -31.58 -10.73 -17.80
CA SER A 146 -30.91 -9.47 -18.09
C SER A 146 -29.39 -9.66 -18.00
N ALA A 147 -28.60 -8.97 -18.82
CA ALA A 147 -27.13 -9.14 -18.84
C ALA A 147 -26.47 -8.94 -17.46
N HIS A 148 -27.03 -8.06 -16.62
CA HIS A 148 -26.53 -7.85 -15.27
C HIS A 148 -26.81 -9.04 -14.35
N GLU A 149 -28.07 -9.49 -14.26
CA GLU A 149 -28.45 -10.67 -13.49
C GLU A 149 -27.77 -11.93 -14.03
N ALA A 150 -27.46 -11.95 -15.32
CA ALA A 150 -26.75 -13.05 -15.96
C ALA A 150 -25.35 -13.25 -15.40
N THR A 151 -24.61 -12.16 -15.23
CA THR A 151 -23.27 -12.21 -14.65
C THR A 151 -23.29 -12.60 -13.18
N ASP A 152 -24.25 -12.11 -12.39
CA ASP A 152 -24.34 -12.45 -10.97
C ASP A 152 -24.75 -13.91 -10.77
N ALA A 153 -25.73 -14.40 -11.53
CA ALA A 153 -26.14 -15.81 -11.52
C ALA A 153 -25.02 -16.74 -12.00
N LEU A 154 -24.23 -16.33 -12.99
CA LEU A 154 -23.04 -17.07 -13.43
C LEU A 154 -22.00 -17.12 -12.31
N MET A 155 -21.67 -15.97 -11.70
CA MET A 155 -20.68 -15.89 -10.61
C MET A 155 -21.08 -16.75 -9.41
N ALA A 156 -22.37 -16.84 -9.09
CA ALA A 156 -22.90 -17.67 -8.02
C ALA A 156 -22.82 -19.18 -8.30
N ARG A 157 -22.74 -19.58 -9.58
CA ARG A 157 -22.64 -20.99 -10.01
C ARG A 157 -21.20 -21.48 -10.17
N LEU A 158 -20.20 -20.60 -10.08
CA LEU A 158 -18.81 -20.97 -10.21
C LEU A 158 -18.31 -21.77 -9.00
N SER A 159 -17.39 -22.69 -9.24
CA SER A 159 -16.64 -23.34 -8.15
C SER A 159 -15.86 -22.28 -7.35
N TYR A 160 -15.55 -22.59 -6.08
CA TYR A 160 -14.79 -21.67 -5.22
C TYR A 160 -13.44 -21.27 -5.84
N ALA A 161 -12.76 -22.20 -6.52
CA ALA A 161 -11.52 -21.92 -7.21
C ALA A 161 -11.71 -20.98 -8.42
N ALA A 162 -12.74 -21.22 -9.24
CA ALA A 162 -13.06 -20.38 -10.39
C ALA A 162 -13.51 -18.97 -9.96
N SER A 163 -14.32 -18.86 -8.91
CA SER A 163 -14.75 -17.56 -8.38
C SER A 163 -13.59 -16.74 -7.81
N LEU A 164 -12.60 -17.38 -7.17
CA LEU A 164 -11.37 -16.71 -6.72
C LEU A 164 -10.54 -16.17 -7.90
N ARG A 165 -10.36 -16.95 -8.97
CA ARG A 165 -9.60 -16.53 -10.16
C ARG A 165 -10.24 -15.33 -10.85
N ILE A 166 -11.56 -15.37 -11.05
CA ILE A 166 -12.28 -14.24 -11.67
C ILE A 166 -12.26 -13.01 -10.76
N ARG A 167 -12.37 -13.18 -9.43
CA ARG A 167 -12.21 -12.07 -8.49
C ARG A 167 -10.83 -11.45 -8.58
N ARG A 168 -9.75 -12.26 -8.59
CA ARG A 168 -8.37 -11.77 -8.79
C ARG A 168 -8.22 -11.01 -10.10
N GLN A 169 -8.71 -11.57 -11.22
CA GLN A 169 -8.62 -10.91 -12.53
C GLN A 169 -9.39 -9.58 -12.58
N LYS A 170 -10.61 -9.54 -12.03
CA LYS A 170 -11.39 -8.29 -11.92
C LYS A 170 -10.66 -7.26 -11.05
N THR A 171 -10.05 -7.67 -9.95
CA THR A 171 -9.23 -6.80 -9.10
C THR A 171 -8.01 -6.30 -9.85
N HIS A 172 -7.27 -7.16 -10.56
CA HIS A 172 -6.09 -6.75 -11.33
C HIS A 172 -6.44 -5.72 -12.41
N HIS A 173 -7.56 -5.91 -13.13
CA HIS A 173 -8.00 -4.95 -14.14
C HIS A 173 -8.39 -3.59 -13.53
N LYS A 174 -9.09 -3.60 -12.38
CA LYS A 174 -9.39 -2.37 -11.63
C LYS A 174 -8.11 -1.69 -11.15
N THR A 175 -7.18 -2.43 -10.57
CA THR A 175 -5.88 -1.93 -10.12
C THR A 175 -5.07 -1.35 -11.28
N ALA A 176 -5.03 -2.02 -12.44
CA ALA A 176 -4.35 -1.52 -13.63
C ALA A 176 -4.98 -0.21 -14.14
N LYS A 177 -6.30 -0.13 -14.23
CA LYS A 177 -7.01 1.10 -14.63
C LYS A 177 -6.73 2.26 -13.67
N THR A 178 -6.74 1.98 -12.38
CA THR A 178 -6.44 2.94 -11.33
C THR A 178 -4.97 3.39 -11.40
N ALA A 179 -4.04 2.46 -11.58
CA ALA A 179 -2.61 2.73 -11.72
C ALA A 179 -2.28 3.61 -12.93
N LEU A 180 -3.05 3.54 -14.02
CA LEU A 180 -2.86 4.40 -15.19
C LEU A 180 -2.99 5.88 -14.85
N LEU A 181 -4.03 6.27 -14.10
CA LEU A 181 -4.24 7.66 -13.68
C LEU A 181 -3.09 8.13 -12.77
N PHE A 182 -2.69 7.26 -11.84
CA PHE A 182 -1.62 7.57 -10.90
C PHE A 182 -0.24 7.61 -11.53
N CYS A 183 -0.01 6.82 -12.58
CA CYS A 183 1.23 6.83 -13.34
C CYS A 183 1.54 8.22 -13.88
N LEU A 184 0.54 8.95 -14.40
CA LEU A 184 0.75 10.30 -14.93
C LEU A 184 1.12 11.29 -13.83
N LEU A 185 0.41 11.27 -12.69
CA LEU A 185 0.72 12.17 -11.57
C LEU A 185 2.08 11.86 -10.96
N TRP A 186 2.39 10.58 -10.77
CA TRP A 186 3.69 10.11 -10.27
C TRP A 186 4.82 10.56 -11.18
N PHE A 187 4.67 10.35 -12.49
CA PHE A 187 5.68 10.72 -13.47
C PHE A 187 5.93 12.22 -13.51
N VAL A 188 4.87 13.03 -13.55
CA VAL A 188 4.98 14.50 -13.58
C VAL A 188 5.67 15.01 -12.30
N ALA A 189 5.31 14.48 -11.13
CA ALA A 189 5.98 14.85 -9.88
C ALA A 189 7.48 14.53 -9.91
N ASN A 190 7.84 13.29 -10.27
CA ASN A 190 9.23 12.87 -10.32
C ASN A 190 10.03 13.61 -11.39
N TYR A 191 9.43 13.88 -12.55
CA TYR A 191 10.08 14.65 -13.61
C TYR A 191 10.46 16.05 -13.15
N PHE A 192 9.55 16.77 -12.49
CA PHE A 192 9.85 18.08 -11.92
C PHE A 192 10.91 18.01 -10.81
N PHE A 193 10.91 16.95 -10.00
CA PHE A 193 11.97 16.71 -9.01
C PHE A 193 13.33 16.51 -9.67
N GLN A 194 13.41 15.72 -10.75
CA GLN A 194 14.65 15.50 -11.48
C GLN A 194 15.13 16.74 -12.24
N LEU A 195 14.22 17.53 -12.81
CA LEU A 195 14.55 18.85 -13.38
C LEU A 195 15.10 19.80 -12.32
N ALA A 196 14.52 19.81 -11.12
CA ALA A 196 15.05 20.61 -10.02
C ALA A 196 16.48 20.15 -9.64
N LEU A 197 16.73 18.83 -9.56
CA LEU A 197 18.04 18.26 -9.18
C LEU A 197 19.19 18.61 -10.13
N GLU A 198 18.88 18.88 -11.39
CA GLU A 198 19.83 19.37 -12.37
C GLU A 198 20.26 20.81 -12.07
N MET A 199 19.35 21.63 -11.52
CA MET A 199 19.57 23.07 -11.34
C MET A 199 20.14 23.45 -9.97
N ASP A 200 19.80 22.71 -8.91
CA ASP A 200 20.10 23.07 -7.52
C ASP A 200 20.49 21.83 -6.67
N GLU A 201 20.96 22.02 -5.44
CA GLU A 201 21.50 21.01 -4.51
C GLU A 201 20.45 20.04 -3.95
N ALA A 202 20.87 18.80 -3.59
CA ALA A 202 19.88 17.77 -3.24
C ALA A 202 19.24 18.09 -1.90
N ALA A 203 20.03 18.58 -0.95
CA ALA A 203 19.54 19.03 0.34
C ALA A 203 18.48 20.14 0.19
N MET A 204 18.74 21.12 -0.68
CA MET A 204 17.83 22.25 -0.95
C MET A 204 16.52 21.77 -1.58
N ILE A 205 16.59 20.91 -2.58
CA ILE A 205 15.40 20.40 -3.27
C ILE A 205 14.60 19.46 -2.37
N THR A 206 15.26 18.64 -1.57
CA THR A 206 14.61 17.76 -0.58
C THR A 206 13.89 18.59 0.47
N LEU A 207 14.50 19.69 0.92
CA LEU A 207 13.89 20.64 1.84
C LEU A 207 12.66 21.30 1.23
N VAL A 208 12.73 21.80 -0.01
CA VAL A 208 11.57 22.38 -0.69
C VAL A 208 10.50 21.32 -0.94
N SER A 209 10.86 20.09 -1.31
CA SER A 209 9.92 18.98 -1.53
C SER A 209 9.16 18.58 -0.25
N SER A 210 9.76 18.78 0.93
CA SER A 210 9.08 18.54 2.21
C SER A 210 7.85 19.44 2.45
N SER A 211 7.75 20.55 1.71
CA SER A 211 6.55 21.41 1.66
C SER A 211 5.32 20.70 1.07
N SER A 212 5.48 19.53 0.43
CA SER A 212 4.37 18.68 -0.02
C SER A 212 3.36 18.40 1.10
N SER A 213 3.82 18.31 2.36
CA SER A 213 2.97 18.16 3.54
C SER A 213 1.87 19.24 3.64
N PHE A 214 2.17 20.47 3.23
CA PHE A 214 1.18 21.54 3.15
C PHE A 214 0.11 21.25 2.10
N PHE A 215 0.53 20.92 0.88
CA PHE A 215 -0.38 20.60 -0.21
C PHE A 215 -1.22 19.36 0.10
N ILE A 216 -0.66 18.36 0.81
CA ILE A 216 -1.40 17.18 1.27
C ILE A 216 -2.55 17.60 2.18
N ILE A 217 -2.30 18.45 3.17
CA ILE A 217 -3.34 18.91 4.11
C ILE A 217 -4.40 19.75 3.37
N CYS A 218 -3.98 20.64 2.47
CA CYS A 218 -4.90 21.46 1.68
C CYS A 218 -5.79 20.59 0.78
N LEU A 219 -5.20 19.66 0.02
CA LEU A 219 -5.94 18.78 -0.88
C LEU A 219 -6.78 17.75 -0.13
N ALA A 220 -6.31 17.22 1.00
CA ALA A 220 -7.10 16.34 1.85
C ALA A 220 -8.32 17.04 2.46
N ALA A 221 -8.24 18.36 2.68
CA ALA A 221 -9.38 19.15 3.10
C ALA A 221 -10.42 19.37 2.00
N VAL A 222 -9.95 19.60 0.76
CA VAL A 222 -10.83 19.76 -0.41
C VAL A 222 -11.44 18.41 -0.83
N PHE A 223 -10.67 17.33 -0.72
CA PHE A 223 -11.04 15.97 -1.10
C PHE A 223 -10.94 15.00 0.08
N PRO A 224 -11.84 15.08 1.08
CA PRO A 224 -11.79 14.24 2.26
C PRO A 224 -11.95 12.76 1.89
N SER A 225 -11.02 11.94 2.38
CA SER A 225 -11.00 10.49 2.15
C SER A 225 -11.80 9.72 3.19
N ALA A 226 -11.86 10.22 4.43
CA ALA A 226 -12.59 9.63 5.55
C ALA A 226 -13.31 10.68 6.39
N THR A 227 -14.37 10.29 7.09
CA THR A 227 -15.20 11.17 7.96
C THR A 227 -14.40 11.82 9.10
N GLY A 228 -13.24 11.25 9.45
CA GLY A 228 -12.30 11.75 10.45
C GLY A 228 -11.28 12.78 9.92
N ASP A 229 -11.18 12.99 8.60
CA ASP A 229 -10.16 13.87 8.00
C ASP A 229 -10.57 15.36 8.00
N LYS A 230 -11.29 15.80 9.04
CA LYS A 230 -11.65 17.21 9.20
C LYS A 230 -10.40 18.08 9.38
N LEU A 231 -10.49 19.31 8.87
CA LEU A 231 -9.50 20.35 9.12
C LEU A 231 -9.55 20.73 10.60
N THR A 232 -8.52 20.34 11.36
CA THR A 232 -8.33 20.78 12.74
C THR A 232 -7.40 21.97 12.77
N ILE A 233 -7.56 22.85 13.76
CA ILE A 233 -6.69 24.03 13.98
C ILE A 233 -5.22 23.59 14.08
N THR A 234 -4.95 22.44 14.68
CA THR A 234 -3.61 21.85 14.76
C THR A 234 -3.00 21.57 13.39
N LYS A 235 -3.77 21.05 12.43
CA LYS A 235 -3.30 20.84 11.04
C LYS A 235 -2.94 22.18 10.38
N VAL A 236 -3.72 23.23 10.61
CA VAL A 236 -3.47 24.58 10.07
C VAL A 236 -2.21 25.22 10.68
N ILE A 237 -2.01 25.10 11.99
CA ILE A 237 -0.80 25.61 12.67
C ILE A 237 0.45 24.85 12.18
N ALA A 238 0.38 23.52 12.06
CA ALA A 238 1.48 22.70 11.54
C ALA A 238 1.86 23.09 10.11
N VAL A 239 0.86 23.38 9.27
CA VAL A 239 1.06 23.91 7.92
C VAL A 239 1.77 25.27 7.94
N ALA A 240 1.29 26.22 8.75
CA ALA A 240 1.87 27.56 8.81
C ALA A 240 3.33 27.52 9.26
N MET A 241 3.65 26.63 10.20
CA MET A 241 5.02 26.42 10.67
C MET A 241 5.92 25.77 9.60
N ASN A 242 5.40 24.80 8.83
CA ASN A 242 6.15 24.16 7.75
C ASN A 242 6.44 25.14 6.60
N ILE A 243 5.44 25.91 6.17
CA ILE A 243 5.62 26.97 5.16
C ILE A 243 6.59 28.04 5.69
N GLY A 244 6.44 28.47 6.95
CA GLY A 244 7.35 29.43 7.57
C GLY A 244 8.81 28.95 7.58
N GLY A 245 9.05 27.67 7.85
CA GLY A 245 10.38 27.05 7.76
C GLY A 245 10.94 27.07 6.34
N VAL A 246 10.16 26.65 5.35
CA VAL A 246 10.60 26.61 3.94
C VAL A 246 10.85 28.02 3.41
N VAL A 247 9.98 28.99 3.71
CA VAL A 247 10.15 30.40 3.30
C VAL A 247 11.35 31.03 4.00
N ALA A 248 11.54 30.84 5.31
CA ALA A 248 12.69 31.40 6.02
C ALA A 248 14.03 30.91 5.47
N ILE A 249 14.08 29.64 5.05
CA ILE A 249 15.30 29.03 4.50
C ILE A 249 15.54 29.49 3.06
N THR A 250 14.50 29.55 2.22
CA THR A 250 14.61 30.00 0.82
C THR A 250 14.85 31.50 0.68
N MET A 251 14.41 32.33 1.66
CA MET A 251 14.63 33.78 1.68
C MET A 251 16.11 34.18 1.67
N ASN A 252 16.97 33.36 2.29
CA ASN A 252 18.40 33.64 2.37
C ASN A 252 19.15 33.39 1.04
N ASP A 253 18.47 32.76 0.09
CA ASP A 253 19.07 32.07 -1.05
C ASP A 253 18.61 32.67 -2.40
N LEU A 254 17.79 33.73 -2.37
CA LEU A 254 17.19 34.41 -3.52
C LEU A 254 18.14 35.22 -4.42
N HIS A 255 19.46 35.06 -4.29
CA HIS A 255 20.42 35.87 -5.03
C HIS A 255 20.71 35.37 -6.46
N ASP A 256 20.30 34.15 -6.83
CA ASP A 256 20.50 33.57 -8.18
C ASP A 256 19.17 33.18 -8.87
N THR A 257 19.01 33.67 -10.10
CA THR A 257 17.87 33.36 -10.99
C THR A 257 17.78 31.89 -11.37
N LYS A 258 18.92 31.16 -11.45
CA LYS A 258 18.92 29.72 -11.72
C LYS A 258 18.36 28.93 -10.55
N MET A 259 18.76 29.30 -9.34
CA MET A 259 18.30 28.70 -8.09
C MET A 259 16.80 28.91 -7.88
N THR A 260 16.30 30.11 -8.22
CA THR A 260 14.86 30.44 -8.17
C THR A 260 14.02 29.52 -9.05
N ARG A 261 14.52 29.16 -10.26
CA ARG A 261 13.83 28.22 -11.16
C ARG A 261 13.81 26.80 -10.59
N GLY A 262 14.92 26.34 -10.01
CA GLY A 262 15.01 25.04 -9.34
C GLY A 262 14.02 24.91 -8.19
N VAL A 263 13.94 25.93 -7.32
CA VAL A 263 12.97 25.99 -6.21
C VAL A 263 11.52 25.97 -6.71
N LEU A 264 11.20 26.71 -7.77
CA LEU A 264 9.85 26.73 -8.33
C LEU A 264 9.44 25.35 -8.90
N LEU A 265 10.35 24.68 -9.62
CA LEU A 265 10.12 23.33 -10.14
C LEU A 265 9.97 22.31 -9.00
N ALA A 266 10.76 22.43 -7.93
CA ALA A 266 10.62 21.60 -6.74
C ALA A 266 9.27 21.81 -6.03
N LEU A 267 8.72 23.03 -6.00
CA LEU A 267 7.38 23.31 -5.50
C LEU A 267 6.28 22.67 -6.37
N PHE A 268 6.43 22.71 -7.71
CA PHE A 268 5.51 22.00 -8.60
C PHE A 268 5.55 20.48 -8.37
N SER A 269 6.76 19.91 -8.23
CA SER A 269 6.93 18.51 -7.83
C SER A 269 6.21 18.21 -6.53
N ALA A 270 6.41 19.02 -5.48
CA ALA A 270 5.78 18.86 -4.18
C ALA A 270 4.24 18.86 -4.26
N PHE A 271 3.67 19.73 -5.10
CA PHE A 271 2.23 19.79 -5.35
C PHE A 271 1.69 18.53 -6.03
N PHE A 272 2.32 18.08 -7.13
CA PHE A 272 1.88 16.88 -7.85
C PHE A 272 2.09 15.61 -7.01
N TYR A 273 3.17 15.53 -6.24
CA TYR A 273 3.42 14.43 -5.30
C TYR A 273 2.38 14.39 -4.18
N ALA A 274 2.02 15.56 -3.63
CA ALA A 274 0.94 15.67 -2.66
C ALA A 274 -0.42 15.25 -3.23
N ALA A 275 -0.73 15.69 -4.45
CA ALA A 275 -1.95 15.28 -5.15
C ALA A 275 -1.99 13.77 -5.39
N TYR A 276 -0.87 13.18 -5.81
CA TYR A 276 -0.71 11.74 -5.93
C TYR A 276 -1.03 11.04 -4.59
N LEU A 277 -0.39 11.43 -3.49
CA LEU A 277 -0.59 10.80 -2.18
C LEU A 277 -2.04 10.90 -1.68
N VAL A 278 -2.67 12.07 -1.80
CA VAL A 278 -4.07 12.28 -1.36
C VAL A 278 -5.03 11.44 -2.18
N PHE A 279 -4.86 11.39 -3.51
CA PHE A 279 -5.75 10.60 -4.37
C PHE A 279 -5.53 9.09 -4.19
N VAL A 280 -4.29 8.63 -4.00
CA VAL A 280 -3.99 7.22 -3.68
C VAL A 280 -4.62 6.84 -2.34
N LYS A 281 -4.45 7.67 -1.31
CA LYS A 281 -5.07 7.44 0.01
C LYS A 281 -6.59 7.34 -0.11
N ARG A 282 -7.23 8.30 -0.80
CA ARG A 282 -8.68 8.28 -1.04
C ARG A 282 -9.16 7.00 -1.72
N LYS A 283 -8.44 6.58 -2.76
CA LYS A 283 -8.78 5.39 -3.54
C LYS A 283 -8.57 4.11 -2.72
N SER A 284 -7.48 4.04 -1.96
CA SER A 284 -7.15 2.92 -1.08
C SER A 284 -8.13 2.76 0.09
N ASP A 285 -8.70 3.86 0.61
CA ASP A 285 -9.69 3.82 1.69
C ASP A 285 -11.10 3.44 1.18
N THR A 286 -11.39 3.72 -0.11
CA THR A 286 -12.70 3.45 -0.73
C THR A 286 -12.77 2.04 -1.34
N GLU A 287 -11.66 1.50 -1.85
CA GLU A 287 -11.62 0.19 -2.50
C GLU A 287 -11.04 -0.90 -1.57
N GLU A 288 -11.41 -2.16 -1.85
CA GLU A 288 -10.80 -3.34 -1.20
C GLU A 288 -9.27 -3.24 -1.28
N LYS A 289 -8.57 -3.58 -0.18
CA LYS A 289 -7.12 -3.41 0.00
C LYS A 289 -6.36 -3.80 -1.28
N VAL A 290 -5.84 -2.80 -1.98
CA VAL A 290 -5.05 -2.99 -3.20
C VAL A 290 -3.67 -3.52 -2.80
N ASP A 291 -3.22 -4.59 -3.46
CA ASP A 291 -1.85 -5.06 -3.31
C ASP A 291 -0.87 -4.00 -3.83
N ILE A 292 -0.22 -3.29 -2.89
CA ILE A 292 0.67 -2.15 -3.18
C ILE A 292 1.80 -2.52 -4.16
N PRO A 293 2.49 -3.68 -4.05
CA PRO A 293 3.50 -4.08 -5.02
C PRO A 293 2.94 -4.27 -6.45
N LEU A 294 1.74 -4.84 -6.56
CA LEU A 294 1.05 -5.01 -7.84
C LEU A 294 0.67 -3.66 -8.45
N PHE A 295 0.21 -2.72 -7.61
CA PHE A 295 -0.10 -1.35 -8.01
C PHE A 295 1.12 -0.62 -8.59
N PHE A 296 2.25 -0.60 -7.88
CA PHE A 296 3.50 0.00 -8.39
C PHE A 296 3.99 -0.72 -9.65
N GLY A 297 3.84 -2.05 -9.71
CA GLY A 297 4.10 -2.83 -10.91
C GLY A 297 3.35 -2.33 -12.14
N PHE A 298 2.04 -2.10 -12.02
CA PHE A 298 1.23 -1.54 -13.09
C PHE A 298 1.59 -0.09 -13.40
N VAL A 299 1.96 0.73 -12.41
CA VAL A 299 2.48 2.09 -12.65
C VAL A 299 3.71 2.05 -13.55
N GLY A 300 4.67 1.17 -13.27
CA GLY A 300 5.86 1.00 -14.11
C GLY A 300 5.54 0.47 -15.52
N LEU A 301 4.58 -0.45 -15.64
CA LEU A 301 4.13 -0.98 -16.93
C LEU A 301 3.49 0.11 -17.80
N TRP A 302 2.56 0.89 -17.24
CA TRP A 302 1.92 1.99 -17.96
C TRP A 302 2.93 3.06 -18.35
N ASN A 303 3.91 3.34 -17.49
CA ASN A 303 4.99 4.26 -17.80
C ASN A 303 5.77 3.81 -19.03
N LEU A 304 6.18 2.54 -19.07
CA LEU A 304 6.91 1.94 -20.18
C LEU A 304 6.10 1.96 -21.49
N LEU A 305 4.78 1.75 -21.43
CA LEU A 305 3.93 1.67 -22.62
C LEU A 305 3.49 3.03 -23.17
N LEU A 306 3.24 4.03 -22.31
CA LEU A 306 2.57 5.27 -22.70
C LEU A 306 3.49 6.47 -22.86
N LEU A 307 4.61 6.53 -22.12
CA LEU A 307 5.42 7.75 -22.04
C LEU A 307 6.58 7.78 -23.04
N TRP A 308 6.89 6.67 -23.73
CA TRP A 308 7.94 6.64 -24.75
C TRP A 308 7.72 7.60 -25.94
N PRO A 309 6.49 7.91 -26.43
CA PRO A 309 6.32 8.83 -27.56
C PRO A 309 6.78 10.26 -27.24
N ILE A 310 6.83 10.62 -25.96
CA ILE A 310 7.30 11.94 -25.51
C ILE A 310 8.78 12.14 -25.84
N PHE A 311 9.58 11.07 -25.95
CA PHE A 311 10.98 11.17 -26.42
C PHE A 311 11.08 11.84 -27.80
N PHE A 312 10.18 11.52 -28.74
CA PHE A 312 10.21 12.15 -30.06
C PHE A 312 9.82 13.62 -29.98
N ILE A 313 8.81 13.95 -29.16
CA ILE A 313 8.38 15.34 -28.95
C ILE A 313 9.55 16.16 -28.38
N LEU A 314 10.25 15.63 -27.38
CA LEU A 314 11.41 16.28 -26.75
C LEU A 314 12.59 16.41 -27.71
N HIS A 315 12.84 15.39 -28.54
CA HIS A 315 13.91 15.43 -29.54
C HIS A 315 13.62 16.48 -30.64
N ILE A 316 12.37 16.55 -31.13
CA ILE A 316 11.96 17.55 -32.13
C ILE A 316 12.02 18.96 -31.57
N THR A 317 11.55 19.16 -30.33
CA THR A 317 11.58 20.46 -29.65
C THR A 317 12.99 20.86 -29.18
N LYS A 318 13.96 19.94 -29.25
CA LYS A 318 15.34 20.11 -28.76
C LYS A 318 15.43 20.50 -27.29
N ILE A 319 14.38 20.21 -26.51
CA ILE A 319 14.41 20.38 -25.05
C ILE A 319 15.35 19.32 -24.46
N GLU A 320 15.23 18.07 -24.94
CA GLU A 320 16.17 16.99 -24.64
C GLU A 320 16.47 16.20 -25.92
N THR A 321 17.73 16.23 -26.39
CA THR A 321 18.17 15.34 -27.46
C THR A 321 18.22 13.89 -26.97
N PHE A 322 17.51 13.00 -27.65
CA PHE A 322 17.62 11.56 -27.42
C PHE A 322 19.03 11.07 -27.77
N GLU A 323 19.81 10.74 -26.73
CA GLU A 323 21.15 10.17 -26.82
C GLU A 323 21.22 8.96 -25.89
N LEU A 324 21.73 7.84 -26.39
CA LEU A 324 21.87 6.64 -25.57
C LEU A 324 23.06 6.80 -24.61
N PRO A 325 22.90 6.45 -23.33
CA PRO A 325 23.99 6.53 -22.37
C PRO A 325 25.12 5.58 -22.74
N SER A 326 26.36 5.99 -22.46
CA SER A 326 27.53 5.11 -22.50
C SER A 326 27.39 3.95 -21.50
N GLN A 327 28.17 2.88 -21.66
CA GLN A 327 28.07 1.68 -20.80
C GLN A 327 28.19 2.01 -19.31
N GLY A 328 29.08 2.93 -18.93
CA GLY A 328 29.24 3.38 -17.54
C GLY A 328 28.05 4.19 -17.02
N GLN A 329 27.55 5.15 -17.81
CA GLN A 329 26.35 5.93 -17.48
C GLN A 329 25.13 5.04 -17.33
N PHE A 330 24.96 4.07 -18.25
CA PHE A 330 23.87 3.11 -18.20
C PHE A 330 23.94 2.23 -16.94
N ALA A 331 25.14 1.72 -16.59
CA ALA A 331 25.32 0.93 -15.37
C ALA A 331 24.98 1.73 -14.10
N LEU A 332 25.43 2.99 -14.01
CA LEU A 332 25.08 3.87 -12.89
C LEU A 332 23.59 4.18 -12.83
N LEU A 333 22.96 4.46 -13.97
CA LEU A 333 21.52 4.71 -14.06
C LEU A 333 20.71 3.46 -13.68
N PHE A 334 21.14 2.27 -14.14
CA PHE A 334 20.53 0.99 -13.80
C PHE A 334 20.64 0.70 -12.32
N LEU A 335 21.83 0.85 -11.73
CA LEU A 335 22.05 0.66 -10.31
C LEU A 335 21.22 1.64 -9.47
N ASN A 336 21.15 2.90 -9.89
CA ASN A 336 20.36 3.94 -9.24
C ASN A 336 18.85 3.62 -9.30
N GLY A 337 18.33 3.21 -10.46
CA GLY A 337 16.93 2.78 -10.58
C GLY A 337 16.64 1.52 -9.76
N LEU A 338 17.50 0.51 -9.80
CA LEU A 338 17.25 -0.73 -9.09
C LEU A 338 17.29 -0.54 -7.56
N ILE A 339 18.35 0.09 -7.05
CA ILE A 339 18.55 0.28 -5.60
C ILE A 339 17.72 1.46 -5.10
N GLY A 340 17.83 2.60 -5.78
CA GLY A 340 17.27 3.88 -5.34
C GLY A 340 15.77 4.03 -5.56
N THR A 341 15.16 3.31 -6.50
CA THR A 341 13.69 3.34 -6.68
C THR A 341 13.05 2.00 -6.34
N VAL A 342 13.40 0.89 -7.00
CA VAL A 342 12.69 -0.38 -6.80
C VAL A 342 12.95 -1.00 -5.41
N LEU A 343 14.21 -1.13 -5.00
CA LEU A 343 14.53 -1.73 -3.71
C LEU A 343 14.16 -0.79 -2.55
N ALA A 344 14.44 0.50 -2.68
CA ALA A 344 14.13 1.50 -1.66
C ALA A 344 12.62 1.54 -1.34
N GLU A 345 11.75 1.59 -2.36
CA GLU A 345 10.29 1.58 -2.15
C GLU A 345 9.79 0.27 -1.53
N ALA A 346 10.35 -0.87 -1.94
CA ALA A 346 10.00 -2.16 -1.34
C ALA A 346 10.40 -2.24 0.14
N LEU A 347 11.61 -1.78 0.47
CA LEU A 347 12.10 -1.71 1.84
C LEU A 347 11.31 -0.70 2.67
N TRP A 348 10.95 0.44 2.10
CA TRP A 348 10.11 1.44 2.76
C TRP A 348 8.75 0.87 3.13
N LEU A 349 8.11 0.19 2.17
CA LEU A 349 6.83 -0.47 2.39
C LEU A 349 6.94 -1.56 3.47
N TRP A 350 8.02 -2.36 3.44
CA TRP A 350 8.27 -3.38 4.45
C TRP A 350 8.50 -2.77 5.84
N GLY A 351 9.23 -1.65 5.92
CA GLY A 351 9.40 -0.86 7.13
C GLY A 351 8.08 -0.34 7.68
N CYS A 352 7.20 0.16 6.81
CA CYS A 352 5.85 0.60 7.18
C CYS A 352 4.98 -0.55 7.69
N PHE A 353 5.09 -1.75 7.11
CA PHE A 353 4.39 -2.95 7.59
C PHE A 353 4.87 -3.44 8.96
N LEU A 354 6.17 -3.29 9.26
CA LEU A 354 6.75 -3.70 10.54
C LEU A 354 6.49 -2.68 11.67
N THR A 355 6.25 -1.43 11.32
CA THR A 355 6.03 -0.32 12.26
C THR A 355 4.60 0.23 12.09
N SER A 356 4.46 1.41 11.49
CA SER A 356 3.21 1.99 11.03
C SER A 356 3.50 2.95 9.88
N SER A 357 2.50 3.20 9.04
CA SER A 357 2.61 4.20 7.96
C SER A 357 2.94 5.61 8.50
N LEU A 358 2.54 5.93 9.73
CA LEU A 358 2.86 7.20 10.38
C LEU A 358 4.36 7.31 10.69
N ILE A 359 4.97 6.25 11.22
CA ILE A 359 6.42 6.20 11.49
C ILE A 359 7.20 6.28 10.17
N GLY A 360 6.76 5.59 9.12
CA GLY A 360 7.36 5.68 7.78
C GLY A 360 7.33 7.09 7.19
N THR A 361 6.26 7.85 7.42
CA THR A 361 6.14 9.25 6.96
C THR A 361 7.03 10.18 7.77
N LEU A 362 7.14 9.96 9.08
CA LEU A 362 8.05 10.74 9.93
C LEU A 362 9.50 10.44 9.59
N ALA A 363 9.84 9.18 9.26
CA ALA A 363 11.18 8.80 8.83
C ALA A 363 11.64 9.61 7.62
N MET A 364 10.78 9.84 6.63
CA MET A 364 11.13 10.67 5.46
C MET A 364 11.63 12.09 5.80
N SER A 365 11.24 12.67 6.94
CA SER A 365 11.77 13.97 7.38
C SER A 365 13.27 13.93 7.73
N LEU A 366 13.82 12.74 8.03
CA LEU A 366 15.24 12.48 8.26
C LEU A 366 16.09 12.67 7.00
N GLN A 367 15.48 12.65 5.82
CA GLN A 367 16.21 12.85 4.57
C GLN A 367 16.88 14.22 4.50
N ILE A 368 16.26 15.25 5.09
CA ILE A 368 16.80 16.62 5.10
C ILE A 368 18.13 16.69 5.87
N PRO A 369 18.22 16.31 7.17
CA PRO A 369 19.49 16.29 7.88
C PRO A 369 20.51 15.34 7.25
N LEU A 370 20.08 14.19 6.73
CA LEU A 370 20.99 13.24 6.08
C LEU A 370 21.58 13.81 4.78
N ALA A 371 20.79 14.53 3.98
CA ALA A 371 21.28 15.18 2.76
C ALA A 371 22.30 16.28 3.07
N ILE A 372 22.03 17.12 4.07
CA ILE A 372 22.99 18.14 4.52
C ILE A 372 24.27 17.47 5.03
N LEU A 373 24.15 16.42 5.84
CA LEU A 373 25.30 15.69 6.36
C LEU A 373 26.14 15.09 5.23
N PHE A 374 25.49 14.51 4.21
CA PHE A 374 26.15 13.92 3.06
C PHE A 374 26.92 14.97 2.25
N ASP A 375 26.30 16.13 1.99
CA ASP A 375 26.95 17.23 1.29
C ASP A 375 28.15 17.80 2.06
N VAL A 376 28.06 17.92 3.38
CA VAL A 376 29.15 18.41 4.22
C VAL A 376 30.30 17.41 4.27
N LEU A 377 30.00 16.12 4.47
CA LEU A 377 31.03 15.08 4.62
C LEU A 377 31.73 14.73 3.30
N LEU A 378 31.00 14.69 2.19
CA LEU A 378 31.54 14.20 0.91
C LEU A 378 31.94 15.33 -0.04
N LYS A 379 31.24 16.46 -0.05
CA LYS A 379 31.54 17.59 -0.94
C LYS A 379 32.29 18.74 -0.25
N ASN A 380 32.46 18.67 1.08
CA ASN A 380 33.09 19.73 1.90
C ASN A 380 32.49 21.12 1.64
N LYS A 381 31.19 21.21 1.32
CA LYS A 381 30.53 22.49 1.03
C LYS A 381 30.04 23.13 2.33
N PRO A 382 30.37 24.41 2.60
CA PRO A 382 29.89 25.09 3.80
C PRO A 382 28.41 25.48 3.65
N TYR A 383 27.55 24.97 4.54
CA TYR A 383 26.19 25.46 4.72
C TYR A 383 26.13 26.57 5.76
N SER A 384 25.13 27.47 5.64
CA SER A 384 24.86 28.48 6.66
C SER A 384 24.49 27.84 8.00
N PRO A 385 24.91 28.42 9.15
CA PRO A 385 24.55 27.93 10.49
C PRO A 385 23.05 27.71 10.71
N MET A 386 22.19 28.46 10.00
CA MET A 386 20.72 28.32 10.09
C MET A 386 20.22 26.95 9.60
N PHE A 387 20.87 26.35 8.59
CA PHE A 387 20.51 25.01 8.11
C PHE A 387 20.77 23.94 9.16
N TYR A 388 21.88 24.03 9.88
CA TYR A 388 22.19 23.13 10.99
C TYR A 388 21.26 23.31 12.18
N MET A 389 20.90 24.56 12.48
CA MET A 389 19.91 24.87 13.52
C MET A 389 18.51 24.29 13.19
N GLY A 390 18.13 24.24 11.91
CA GLY A 390 16.87 23.65 11.47
C GLY A 390 16.87 22.11 11.47
N SER A 391 18.03 21.48 11.24
CA SER A 391 18.15 20.03 11.12
C SER A 391 18.17 19.29 12.46
N ILE A 392 18.74 19.90 13.51
CA ILE A 392 18.84 19.32 14.86
C ILE A 392 17.45 19.02 15.48
N PRO A 393 16.48 19.96 15.49
CA PRO A 393 15.13 19.69 16.01
C PRO A 393 14.39 18.59 15.27
N ILE A 394 14.57 18.44 13.95
CA ILE A 394 13.95 17.39 13.14
C ILE A 394 14.44 16.01 13.60
N PHE A 395 15.76 15.87 13.78
CA PHE A 395 16.36 14.63 14.28
C PHE A 395 15.87 14.29 15.70
N ILE A 396 15.84 15.29 16.59
CA ILE A 396 15.36 15.12 17.97
C ILE A 396 13.86 14.73 17.98
N ALA A 397 13.04 15.35 17.14
CA ALA A 397 11.62 15.04 17.04
C ALA A 397 11.38 13.59 16.60
N LEU A 398 12.16 13.08 15.64
CA LEU A 398 12.06 11.70 15.19
C LEU A 398 12.46 10.70 16.27
N VAL A 399 13.57 10.96 16.99
CA VAL A 399 13.99 10.13 18.12
C VAL A 399 12.93 10.14 19.22
N PHE A 400 12.38 11.32 19.53
CA PHE A 400 11.33 11.47 20.51
C PHE A 400 10.08 10.67 20.11
N VAL A 401 9.53 10.86 18.91
CA VAL A 401 8.36 10.10 18.45
C VAL A 401 8.62 8.59 18.42
N SER A 402 9.81 8.17 17.98
CA SER A 402 10.21 6.75 17.99
C SER A 402 10.23 6.16 19.41
N LEU A 403 10.70 6.93 20.39
CA LEU A 403 10.69 6.52 21.80
C LEU A 403 9.29 6.54 22.42
N LEU A 404 8.44 7.51 22.06
CA LEU A 404 7.05 7.60 22.53
C LEU A 404 6.25 6.38 22.05
N MET A 405 6.44 5.95 20.80
CA MET A 405 5.70 4.83 20.22
C MET A 405 6.26 3.45 20.61
N ARG A 406 7.48 3.37 21.15
CA ARG A 406 8.01 2.13 21.75
C ARG A 406 7.24 1.75 23.03
N ASN A 407 6.59 2.71 23.67
CA ASN A 407 5.86 2.55 24.93
C ASN A 407 4.34 2.73 24.73
N ASP A 408 3.68 1.90 23.90
CA ASP A 408 2.22 1.72 23.99
C ASP A 408 1.91 1.09 25.38
N ASP A 409 1.00 1.56 26.25
CA ASP A 409 -0.39 1.99 26.05
C ASP A 409 -0.73 3.31 26.80
N SER A 410 0.09 4.34 26.73
CA SER A 410 -0.42 5.63 27.22
C SER A 410 0.27 6.80 26.59
N ASP A 411 -0.52 7.55 25.82
CA ASP A 411 -0.18 8.86 25.28
C ASP A 411 0.61 9.68 26.31
N PRO A 412 1.94 9.79 26.13
CA PRO A 412 2.81 10.48 27.07
C PRO A 412 2.52 11.99 27.08
N LEU A 413 2.02 12.53 25.96
CA LEU A 413 1.46 13.88 25.90
C LEU A 413 0.18 14.01 26.71
N MET A 414 -0.70 13.00 26.74
CA MET A 414 -1.86 13.00 27.65
C MET A 414 -1.45 12.82 29.12
N LYS A 415 -0.40 12.05 29.41
CA LYS A 415 0.18 11.98 30.77
C LYS A 415 0.79 13.32 31.17
N LEU A 416 1.58 13.94 30.30
CA LEU A 416 2.20 15.25 30.54
C LEU A 416 1.13 16.33 30.66
N PHE A 417 0.13 16.35 29.79
CA PHE A 417 -1.02 17.23 29.86
C PHE A 417 -1.81 17.00 31.14
N ARG A 418 -2.11 15.77 31.54
CA ARG A 418 -2.75 15.48 32.85
C ARG A 418 -1.88 15.93 34.01
N VAL A 419 -0.56 15.80 33.95
CA VAL A 419 0.36 16.24 35.00
C VAL A 419 0.39 17.77 35.07
N ILE A 420 0.53 18.45 33.93
CA ILE A 420 0.52 19.92 33.84
C ILE A 420 -0.84 20.46 34.28
N TYR A 421 -1.94 19.92 33.75
CA TYR A 421 -3.31 20.26 34.14
C TYR A 421 -3.53 20.03 35.64
N ARG A 422 -3.08 18.90 36.22
CA ARG A 422 -3.17 18.66 37.68
C ARG A 422 -2.31 19.64 38.48
N LYS A 423 -1.14 20.02 37.97
CA LYS A 423 -0.24 21.01 38.60
C LYS A 423 -0.83 22.42 38.57
N VAL A 424 -1.48 22.78 37.46
CA VAL A 424 -2.12 24.08 37.24
C VAL A 424 -3.46 24.19 37.98
N CYS A 425 -4.27 23.13 38.00
CA CYS A 425 -5.61 23.13 38.61
C CYS A 425 -5.65 22.69 40.09
N ARG A 426 -4.51 22.36 40.73
CA ARG A 426 -4.43 21.95 42.16
C ARG A 426 -5.44 20.86 42.58
N CYS A 427 -5.87 19.98 41.68
CA CYS A 427 -6.84 18.93 42.02
C CYS A 427 -6.17 17.78 42.80
N HIS A 428 -6.69 17.46 43.99
CA HIS A 428 -6.23 16.35 44.82
C HIS A 428 -6.55 14.98 44.16
N LYS A 429 -5.76 13.94 44.49
CA LYS A 429 -5.97 12.56 43.97
C LYS A 429 -7.40 12.08 44.28
N PRO A 430 -8.20 11.62 43.29
CA PRO A 430 -9.28 10.70 43.60
C PRO A 430 -8.66 9.33 43.93
N SER A 431 -9.14 8.68 44.98
CA SER A 431 -8.80 7.29 45.32
C SER A 431 -9.29 6.37 44.21
N ILE A 432 -8.40 5.92 43.34
CA ILE A 432 -8.71 4.90 42.35
C ILE A 432 -8.64 3.55 43.08
N VAL A 433 -9.80 2.97 43.35
CA VAL A 433 -9.90 1.54 43.69
C VAL A 433 -9.50 0.79 42.43
N ARG A 434 -8.39 0.06 42.48
CA ARG A 434 -8.07 -0.95 41.47
C ARG A 434 -9.03 -2.11 41.69
N VAL A 435 -10.01 -2.26 40.82
CA VAL A 435 -10.70 -3.53 40.66
C VAL A 435 -9.69 -4.49 40.02
N ASN A 436 -9.54 -5.66 40.61
CA ASN A 436 -8.59 -6.68 40.16
C ASN A 436 -9.16 -7.32 38.89
N ASP A 437 -8.48 -7.17 37.75
CA ASP A 437 -8.93 -7.67 36.43
C ASP A 437 -8.85 -9.21 36.28
N GLU A 438 -8.71 -9.96 37.39
CA GLU A 438 -8.63 -11.43 37.38
C GLU A 438 -9.99 -12.08 37.05
N GLU A 439 -11.12 -11.39 37.24
CA GLU A 439 -12.46 -11.95 36.99
C GLU A 439 -12.92 -11.88 35.51
N GLN A 440 -12.18 -11.23 34.60
CA GLN A 440 -12.57 -11.11 33.18
C GLN A 440 -11.87 -12.10 32.24
N GLN A 441 -11.12 -13.09 32.74
CA GLN A 441 -10.49 -14.13 31.93
C GLN A 441 -11.11 -15.53 32.04
N GLU A 442 -12.34 -15.68 32.57
CA GLU A 442 -13.07 -16.94 32.38
C GLU A 442 -13.49 -17.09 30.92
N SER A 443 -12.71 -17.86 30.16
CA SER A 443 -13.09 -18.33 28.83
C SER A 443 -14.41 -19.11 28.92
N LEU A 444 -15.42 -18.68 28.16
CA LEU A 444 -16.72 -19.38 28.00
C LEU A 444 -16.62 -20.69 27.19
N ILE A 445 -15.45 -21.33 27.15
CA ILE A 445 -15.27 -22.66 26.56
C ILE A 445 -14.87 -23.59 27.70
N SER A 446 -15.87 -24.25 28.28
CA SER A 446 -15.63 -25.40 29.14
C SER A 446 -15.02 -26.50 28.28
N ASN A 447 -13.72 -26.77 28.45
CA ASN A 447 -13.13 -28.00 27.96
C ASN A 447 -13.59 -29.14 28.88
N SER A 448 -14.78 -29.66 28.58
CA SER A 448 -15.25 -30.96 28.99
C SER A 448 -15.86 -31.63 27.76
N ASP A 449 -15.03 -32.39 27.05
CA ASP A 449 -15.32 -33.75 26.55
C ASP A 449 -14.05 -34.33 25.93
#